data_AF-A0A5R8Z1J2-F1
#
_entry.id   AF-A0A5R8Z1J2-F1
#
_cell.length_a   1.000
_cell.length_b   1.000
_cell.length_c   1.000
_cell.angle_alpha   90.00
_cell.angle_beta   90.00
_cell.angle_gamma   90.00
#
_symmetry.space_group_name_H-M   'P 1'
#
loop_
_entity.id
_entity.type
_entity.pdbx_description
1 polymer ?
#
loop_
_entity_poly.entity_id
_entity_poly.type
_entity_poly.pdbx_seq_one_letter_code
_entity_poly.pdbx_strand_id
1 'polypeptide(L)' 'MLSLHLLQSALVFINTLLVQSVLKDPAWRKKMTDADKRGLSPLFWSNANLYGTIDIDMGRRLDLDLVA' A
#
# COMPACT_ATOMS: atom_id res chain seq x y z
N MET A 1 -15.82 14.80 8.68
CA MET A 1 -15.04 14.41 7.49
C MET A 1 -13.60 13.96 7.79
N LEU A 2 -13.08 14.00 9.03
CA LEU A 2 -11.72 13.48 9.32
C LEU A 2 -11.64 11.94 9.34
N SER A 3 -12.63 11.28 9.96
CA SER A 3 -12.65 9.82 10.11
C SER A 3 -12.69 9.05 8.78
N LEU A 4 -13.33 9.62 7.75
CA LEU A 4 -13.40 9.00 6.43
C LEU A 4 -12.07 9.08 5.68
N HIS A 5 -11.36 10.21 5.79
CA HIS A 5 -10.02 10.37 5.19
C HIS A 5 -8.98 9.50 5.89
N LEU A 6 -9.10 9.35 7.22
CA LEU A 6 -8.26 8.42 7.97
C LEU A 6 -8.51 6.96 7.54
N LEU A 7 -9.77 6.57 7.42
CA LEU A 7 -10.15 5.24 6.95
C LEU A 7 -9.65 4.98 5.51
N GLN A 8 -9.81 5.97 4.63
CA GLN A 8 -9.32 5.90 3.26
C GLN A 8 -7.80 5.73 3.21
N SER A 9 -7.06 6.48 4.03
CA SER A 9 -5.59 6.37 4.12
C SER A 9 -5.15 5.02 4.69
N ALA A 10 -5.86 4.50 5.70
CA ALA A 10 -5.59 3.18 6.28
C ALA A 10 -5.83 2.05 5.26
N LEU A 11 -6.91 2.13 4.48
CA LEU A 11 -7.21 1.15 3.42
C LEU A 11 -6.12 1.16 2.34
N VAL A 12 -5.66 2.35 1.95
CA VAL A 12 -4.55 2.52 0.99
C VAL A 12 -3.25 1.88 1.51
N PHE A 13 -2.94 2.09 2.79
CA PHE A 13 -1.77 1.51 3.42
C PHE A 13 -1.82 -0.03 3.44
N ILE A 14 -2.95 -0.60 3.87
CA ILE A 14 -3.16 -2.06 3.87
C ILE A 14 -3.06 -2.63 2.45
N ASN A 15 -3.68 -1.98 1.46
CA ASN A 15 -3.62 -2.44 0.07
C ASN A 15 -2.18 -2.46 -0.46
N THR A 16 -1.37 -1.46 -0.09
CA THR A 16 0.04 -1.41 -0.44
C THR A 16 0.82 -2.59 0.15
N LEU A 17 0.56 -2.94 1.41
CA LEU A 17 1.20 -4.10 2.06
C LEU A 17 0.76 -5.44 1.43
N LEU A 18 -0.51 -5.57 1.04
CA LEU A 18 -1.02 -6.77 0.36
C LEU A 18 -0.35 -6.97 -1.01
N VAL A 19 -0.25 -5.90 -1.81
CA VAL A 19 0.47 -5.95 -3.10
C VAL A 19 1.94 -6.29 -2.87
N GLN A 20 2.60 -5.70 -1.88
CA GLN A 20 3.98 -6.04 -1.53
C GLN A 20 4.11 -7.52 -1.14
N SER A 21 3.18 -8.07 -0.37
CA SER A 21 3.17 -9.49 0.03
C SER A 21 3.07 -10.42 -1.18
N VAL A 22 2.12 -10.17 -2.10
CA VAL A 22 1.99 -10.96 -3.34
C VAL A 22 3.25 -10.88 -4.20
N LEU A 23 3.88 -9.70 -4.28
CA LEU A 23 5.11 -9.49 -5.03
C LEU A 23 6.38 -10.03 -4.34
N LYS A 24 6.31 -10.49 -3.08
CA LYS A 24 7.42 -11.22 -2.45
C LYS A 24 7.67 -12.55 -3.16
N ASP A 25 6.62 -13.19 -3.68
CA ASP A 25 6.74 -14.46 -4.39
C ASP A 25 7.45 -14.27 -5.76
N PRO A 26 8.60 -14.93 -5.99
CA PRO A 26 9.34 -14.86 -7.25
C PRO A 26 8.52 -15.27 -8.48
N ALA A 27 7.51 -16.13 -8.34
CA ALA A 27 6.65 -16.55 -9.44
C ALA A 27 5.86 -15.37 -10.02
N TRP A 28 5.36 -14.48 -9.15
CA TRP A 28 4.66 -13.27 -9.57
C TRP A 28 5.61 -12.24 -10.17
N ARG A 29 6.79 -12.03 -9.56
CA ARG A 29 7.82 -11.12 -10.10
C ARG A 29 8.29 -11.52 -11.50
N LYS A 30 8.40 -12.82 -11.78
CA LYS A 30 8.81 -13.33 -13.10
C LYS A 30 7.72 -13.20 -14.16
N LYS A 31 6.44 -13.15 -13.77
CA LYS A 31 5.31 -12.97 -14.68
C LYS A 31 5.07 -11.52 -15.07
N MET A 32 5.57 -10.56 -14.29
CA MET A 32 5.36 -9.13 -14.55
C MET A 32 6.11 -8.64 -15.79
N THR A 33 5.37 -8.04 -16.71
CA THR A 33 5.90 -7.29 -17.84
C THR A 33 6.28 -5.87 -17.44
N ASP A 34 6.97 -5.15 -18.32
CA ASP A 34 7.30 -3.75 -18.06
C ASP A 34 6.05 -2.85 -18.04
N ALA A 35 4.95 -3.26 -18.68
CA ALA A 35 3.66 -2.57 -18.54
C ALA A 35 3.08 -2.74 -17.13
N ASP A 36 3.16 -3.95 -16.56
CA ASP A 36 2.67 -4.23 -15.20
C ASP A 36 3.49 -3.47 -14.15
N LYS A 37 4.81 -3.38 -14.34
CA LYS A 37 5.70 -2.60 -13.45
C LYS A 37 5.42 -1.09 -13.53
N ARG A 38 5.03 -0.58 -14.70
CA ARG A 38 4.54 0.82 -14.83
C ARG A 38 3.16 1.00 -14.19
N GLY A 39 2.34 -0.05 -14.20
CA GLY A 39 1.06 -0.12 -13.51
C GLY A 39 1.20 -0.12 -11.99
N LEU A 40 2.31 -0.65 -11.46
CA LEU A 40 2.79 -0.42 -10.09
C LEU A 40 3.31 1.02 -9.91
N SER A 41 2.54 2.00 -10.37
CA SER A 41 2.76 3.39 -9.97
C SER A 41 2.36 3.56 -8.50
N PRO A 42 2.86 4.60 -7.80
CA PRO A 42 2.41 4.94 -6.46
C PRO A 42 0.98 5.50 -6.51
N LEU A 43 0.00 4.73 -6.98
CA LEU A 43 -1.37 5.19 -7.13
C LEU A 43 -2.25 4.65 -6.00
N PHE A 44 -2.24 5.42 -4.92
CA PHE A 44 -3.47 5.88 -4.26
C PHE A 44 -3.30 7.30 -3.66
N TRP A 45 -2.25 8.04 -4.02
CA TRP A 45 -2.01 9.39 -3.48
C TRP A 45 -2.96 10.45 -4.04
N SER A 46 -3.56 10.24 -5.22
CA SER A 46 -4.60 11.14 -5.77
C SER A 46 -5.85 11.26 -4.89
N ASN A 47 -6.03 10.32 -3.98
CA ASN A 47 -7.17 10.20 -3.07
C ASN A 47 -6.78 10.47 -1.60
N ALA A 48 -5.49 10.68 -1.32
CA ALA A 48 -4.99 10.98 0.03
C ALA A 48 -5.00 12.49 0.26
N ASN A 49 -6.18 13.05 0.54
CA ASN A 49 -6.24 14.41 1.07
C ASN A 49 -5.96 14.36 2.58
N LEU A 50 -4.69 14.58 2.95
CA LEU A 50 -4.21 14.60 4.34
C LEU A 50 -4.69 15.89 5.04
N TYR A 51 -5.99 15.96 5.35
CA TYR A 51 -6.49 16.98 6.26
C TYR A 51 -6.05 16.62 7.68
N GLY A 52 -4.92 17.21 8.09
CA GLY A 52 -4.29 17.02 9.40
C GLY A 52 -2.90 16.39 9.29
N THR A 53 -1.99 16.77 10.19
CA THR A 53 -0.64 16.23 10.26
C THR A 53 -0.69 14.82 10.86
N ILE A 54 -0.79 13.81 10.00
CA ILE A 54 -0.64 12.41 10.41
C ILE A 54 0.83 12.06 10.22
N ASP A 55 1.56 11.93 11.32
CA ASP A 55 2.94 11.45 11.30
C ASP A 55 2.91 9.92 11.21
N ILE A 56 3.42 9.39 10.09
CA ILE A 56 3.43 7.95 9.82
C ILE A 56 4.84 7.45 10.10
N ASP A 57 4.99 6.63 11.13
CA ASP A 57 6.24 5.92 11.40
C ASP A 57 6.46 4.82 10.34
N MET A 58 7.25 5.15 9.33
CA MET A 58 7.62 4.22 8.25
C MET A 58 8.56 3.08 8.71
N GLY A 59 9.10 3.16 9.94
CA GLY A 59 9.88 2.11 10.58
C GLY A 59 9.02 1.03 11.24
N ARG A 60 7.75 1.33 11.54
CA ARG A 60 6.77 0.38 12.07
C ARG A 60 5.81 -0.05 10.97
N ARG A 61 6.00 -1.26 10.47
CA ARG A 61 5.15 -1.87 9.44
C ARG A 61 4.27 -2.93 10.06
N LEU A 62 3.03 -3.02 9.63
CA LEU A 62 2.17 -4.14 9.94
C LEU A 62 2.75 -5.39 9.25
N ASP A 63 3.11 -6.38 10.05
CA ASP A 63 3.57 -7.67 9.54
C ASP A 63 2.36 -8.55 9.21
N LEU A 64 2.12 -8.75 7.92
CA LEU A 64 1.01 -9.55 7.42
C LEU A 64 1.34 -11.06 7.43
N ASP A 65 2.60 -11.44 7.63
CA ASP A 65 3.02 -12.84 7.61
C ASP A 65 2.86 -13.49 9.01
N LEU A 66 2.65 -12.69 10.08
CA LEU A 66 2.36 -13.17 11.43
C LEU A 66 0.99 -13.84 11.60
N VAL A 67 0.09 -13.69 10.61
CA VAL A 67 -1.31 -14.17 10.66
C VAL A 67 -1.53 -15.38 9.75
N ALA A 68 -0.53 -15.80 8.97
CA ALA A 68 -0.57 -16.97 8.09
C ALA A 68 -0.06 -18.23 8.80
#